data_AF-A0A511R7Z9-F1
#
_entry.id   AF-A0A511R7Z9-F1
#
_cell.length_a   1.000
_cell.length_b   1.000
_cell.length_c   1.000
_cell.angle_alpha   90.00
_cell.angle_beta   90.00
_cell.angle_gamma   90.00
#
_symmetry.space_group_name_H-M   'P 1'
#
loop_
_entity.id
_entity.type
_entity.pdbx_description
1 polymer ?
#
loop_
_entity_poly.entity_id
_entity_poly.type
_entity_poly.pdbx_seq_one_letter_code
_entity_poly.pdbx_strand_id
1 'polypeptide(L)'
;MLSWLDLMALLVLAAAVAMGIRQGAHFALAAISALVLYVLLAPLVTPLVPSFVLPLLALVLGLGMAYVAQLIPLTFLTPTLEGIIGGAGGLLWGLFLAITIWVSFPSEFVASTGALRYPSEQIPSGVKDGIVSSPFARPMFDWAAGNPILRAALLPYINHP
;
A
#
# COMPACT_ATOMS: atom_id res chain seq x y z
N MET A 1 5.52 7.63 21.05
CA MET A 1 4.15 7.13 21.34
C MET A 1 3.52 6.79 20.01
N LEU A 2 2.64 5.78 19.93
CA LEU A 2 1.95 5.49 18.66
C LEU A 2 0.92 6.59 18.38
N SER A 3 0.98 7.14 17.17
CA SER A 3 0.01 8.12 16.70
C SER A 3 -1.30 7.45 16.30
N TRP A 4 -2.36 8.24 16.09
CA TRP A 4 -3.61 7.72 15.53
C TRP A 4 -3.41 7.10 14.14
N LEU A 5 -2.45 7.61 13.36
CA LEU A 5 -2.09 7.09 12.05
C LEU A 5 -1.53 5.66 12.15
N ASP A 6 -0.66 5.43 13.13
CA ASP A 6 -0.08 4.10 13.36
C ASP A 6 -1.14 3.10 13.80
N LEU A 7 -2.09 3.54 14.63
CA LEU A 7 -3.22 2.70 15.04
C LEU A 7 -4.06 2.28 13.83
N MET A 8 -4.32 3.19 12.89
CA MET A 8 -5.05 2.86 11.66
C MET A 8 -4.26 1.89 10.78
N ALA A 9 -2.97 2.13 10.58
CA ALA A 9 -2.11 1.26 9.77
C ALA A 9 -2.04 -0.17 10.36
N LEU A 10 -1.84 -0.27 11.69
CA LEU A 10 -1.80 -1.55 12.39
C LEU A 10 -3.17 -2.26 12.43
N LEU A 11 -4.26 -1.50 12.54
CA LEU A 11 -5.62 -2.05 12.47
C LEU A 11 -5.89 -2.67 11.09
N VAL A 12 -5.53 -1.95 10.02
CA VAL A 12 -5.70 -2.44 8.64
C VAL A 12 -4.82 -3.66 8.38
N LEU A 13 -3.58 -3.65 8.86
CA LEU A 13 -2.68 -4.81 8.82
C LEU A 13 -3.31 -6.03 9.52
N ALA A 14 -3.79 -5.85 10.75
CA ALA A 14 -4.41 -6.92 11.52
C ALA A 14 -5.68 -7.45 10.83
N ALA A 15 -6.51 -6.56 10.29
CA ALA A 15 -7.71 -6.92 9.54
C ALA A 15 -7.37 -7.71 8.27
N ALA A 16 -6.33 -7.30 7.52
CA ALA A 16 -5.88 -8.00 6.33
C ALA A 16 -5.37 -9.41 6.64
N VAL A 17 -4.61 -9.59 7.73
CA VAL A 17 -4.16 -10.91 8.20
C VAL A 17 -5.35 -11.77 8.60
N ALA A 18 -6.28 -11.24 9.39
CA ALA A 18 -7.47 -11.99 9.81
C ALA A 18 -8.33 -12.42 8.62
N MET A 19 -8.50 -11.56 7.62
CA MET A 19 -9.21 -11.88 6.38
C MET A 19 -8.46 -12.94 5.56
N GLY A 20 -7.14 -12.82 5.47
CA GLY A 20 -6.30 -13.80 4.80
C GLY A 20 -6.41 -15.19 5.42
N ILE A 21 -6.34 -15.30 6.75
CA ILE A 21 -6.51 -16.58 7.45
C ILE A 21 -7.89 -17.19 7.17
N ARG A 22 -8.95 -16.36 7.09
CA ARG A 22 -10.33 -16.83 6.86
C ARG A 22 -10.59 -17.28 5.42
N GLN A 23 -10.00 -16.60 4.45
CA GLN A 23 -10.24 -16.87 3.03
C GLN A 23 -9.20 -17.81 2.40
N GLY A 24 -8.10 -18.07 3.11
CA GLY A 24 -7.10 -19.07 2.75
C GLY A 24 -6.31 -18.73 1.48
N ALA A 25 -5.91 -19.77 0.75
CA ALA A 25 -5.01 -19.66 -0.39
C ALA A 25 -5.59 -18.85 -1.57
N HIS A 26 -6.91 -18.87 -1.77
CA HIS A 26 -7.58 -18.09 -2.82
C HIS A 26 -7.37 -16.59 -2.63
N PHE A 27 -7.47 -16.11 -1.38
CA PHE A 27 -7.21 -14.71 -1.06
C PHE A 27 -5.75 -14.34 -1.30
N ALA A 28 -4.81 -15.18 -0.86
CA ALA A 28 -3.39 -14.93 -1.09
C ALA A 28 -3.08 -14.84 -2.59
N LEU A 29 -3.65 -15.74 -3.41
CA LEU A 29 -3.48 -15.71 -4.85
C LEU A 29 -4.02 -14.41 -5.44
N ALA A 30 -5.25 -14.02 -5.11
CA ALA A 30 -5.86 -12.79 -5.60
C ALA A 30 -5.09 -11.54 -5.16
N ALA A 31 -4.81 -11.39 -3.87
CA ALA A 31 -4.20 -10.20 -3.30
C ALA A 31 -2.75 -10.02 -3.77
N ILE A 32 -1.95 -11.10 -3.75
CA ILE A 32 -0.54 -11.01 -4.17
C ILE A 32 -0.45 -10.74 -5.67
N SER A 33 -1.24 -11.42 -6.49
CA SER A 33 -1.20 -11.19 -7.94
C SER A 33 -1.68 -9.79 -8.32
N ALA A 34 -2.75 -9.29 -7.70
CA ALA A 34 -3.21 -7.91 -7.88
C ALA A 34 -2.14 -6.90 -7.48
N LEU A 35 -1.48 -7.13 -6.34
CA LEU A 35 -0.41 -6.28 -5.84
C LEU A 35 0.78 -6.25 -6.80
N VAL A 36 1.25 -7.42 -7.24
CA VAL A 36 2.37 -7.53 -8.19
C VAL A 36 2.03 -6.83 -9.50
N LEU A 37 0.83 -7.08 -10.05
CA LEU A 37 0.38 -6.42 -11.28
C LEU A 37 0.28 -4.90 -11.11
N TYR A 38 -0.26 -4.42 -9.99
CA TYR A 38 -0.34 -2.99 -9.72
C TYR A 38 1.04 -2.34 -9.66
N VAL A 39 1.98 -2.95 -8.93
CA VAL A 39 3.35 -2.41 -8.78
C VAL A 39 4.09 -2.40 -10.12
N LEU A 40 3.87 -3.39 -11.00
CA LEU A 40 4.48 -3.44 -12.33
C LEU A 40 3.82 -2.48 -13.33
N LEU A 41 2.51 -2.30 -13.26
CA LEU A 41 1.77 -1.45 -14.18
C LEU A 41 1.80 0.03 -13.79
N ALA A 42 1.87 0.35 -12.50
CA ALA A 42 1.93 1.74 -12.03
C ALA A 42 3.03 2.56 -12.74
N PRO A 43 4.31 2.16 -12.82
CA PRO A 43 5.34 2.93 -13.53
C PRO A 43 5.07 3.09 -15.03
N LEU A 44 4.35 2.15 -15.64
CA LEU A 44 3.97 2.24 -17.05
C LEU A 44 2.77 3.18 -17.26
N VAL A 45 1.82 3.21 -16.34
CA VAL A 45 0.55 3.97 -16.47
C VAL A 45 0.69 5.41 -15.98
N THR A 46 1.43 5.65 -14.89
CA THR A 46 1.63 6.98 -14.31
C THR A 46 2.08 8.06 -15.31
N PRO A 47 2.99 7.81 -16.28
CA PRO A 47 3.34 8.83 -17.28
C PRO A 47 2.28 9.03 -18.38
N LEU A 48 1.36 8.08 -18.57
CA LEU A 48 0.36 8.12 -19.64
C LEU A 48 -0.97 8.70 -19.18
N VAL A 49 -1.27 8.65 -17.88
CA VAL A 49 -2.60 8.87 -17.34
C VAL A 49 -2.54 9.75 -16.09
N PRO A 50 -3.53 10.64 -15.84
CA PRO A 50 -3.59 11.40 -14.60
C PRO A 50 -3.56 10.52 -13.34
N SER A 51 -2.89 11.00 -12.29
CA SER A 51 -2.69 10.27 -11.03
C SER A 51 -3.97 9.81 -10.35
N PHE A 52 -5.11 10.48 -10.58
CA PHE A 52 -6.41 10.05 -10.03
C PHE A 52 -6.92 8.71 -10.58
N VAL A 53 -6.35 8.22 -11.70
CA VAL A 53 -6.75 6.94 -12.31
C VAL A 53 -6.07 5.75 -11.63
N LEU A 54 -4.96 5.95 -10.91
CA LEU A 54 -4.24 4.86 -10.23
C LEU A 54 -5.10 4.11 -9.18
N PRO A 55 -5.93 4.78 -8.35
CA PRO A 55 -6.91 4.08 -7.51
C PRO A 55 -7.91 3.22 -8.29
N LEU A 56 -8.37 3.68 -9.47
CA LEU A 56 -9.27 2.88 -10.32
C LEU A 56 -8.55 1.66 -10.87
N LEU A 57 -7.29 1.83 -11.29
CA LEU A 57 -6.44 0.71 -11.73
C LEU A 57 -6.29 -0.33 -10.61
N ALA A 58 -5.96 0.10 -9.39
CA ALA A 58 -5.85 -0.78 -8.23
C ALA A 58 -7.17 -1.53 -7.96
N LEU A 59 -8.31 -0.84 -8.05
CA LEU A 59 -9.64 -1.44 -7.86
C LEU A 59 -9.95 -2.49 -8.93
N VAL A 60 -9.72 -2.17 -10.20
CA VAL A 60 -9.96 -3.09 -11.34
C VAL A 60 -9.05 -4.31 -11.23
N LEU A 61 -7.78 -4.13 -10.88
CA LEU A 61 -6.85 -5.25 -10.68
C LEU A 61 -7.24 -6.10 -9.48
N GLY A 62 -7.64 -5.49 -8.36
CA GLY A 62 -8.09 -6.21 -7.18
C GLY A 62 -9.33 -7.07 -7.45
N LEU A 63 -10.37 -6.47 -8.04
CA LEU A 63 -11.59 -7.19 -8.39
C LEU A 63 -11.36 -8.22 -9.50
N GLY A 64 -10.58 -7.86 -10.52
CA GLY A 64 -10.23 -8.73 -11.64
C GLY A 64 -9.47 -9.96 -11.17
N MET A 65 -8.45 -9.79 -10.33
CA MET A 65 -7.68 -10.92 -9.80
C MET A 65 -8.47 -11.75 -8.80
N ALA A 66 -9.40 -11.15 -8.04
CA ALA A 66 -10.32 -11.93 -7.22
C ALA A 66 -11.23 -12.82 -8.07
N TYR A 67 -11.74 -12.30 -9.19
CA TYR A 67 -12.53 -13.09 -10.13
C TYR A 67 -11.70 -14.21 -10.79
N VAL A 68 -10.49 -13.89 -11.28
CA VAL A 68 -9.57 -14.88 -11.88
C VAL A 68 -9.18 -15.95 -10.86
N ALA A 69 -8.93 -15.58 -9.61
CA ALA A 69 -8.57 -16.54 -8.56
C ALA A 69 -9.67 -17.58 -8.30
N GLN A 70 -10.94 -17.23 -8.50
CA GLN A 70 -12.06 -18.19 -8.38
C GLN A 70 -12.09 -19.20 -9.53
N LEU A 71 -11.54 -18.85 -10.68
CA LEU A 71 -11.49 -19.73 -11.85
C LEU A 71 -10.33 -20.72 -11.78
N ILE A 72 -9.35 -20.49 -10.91
CA ILE A 72 -8.21 -21.38 -10.72
C ILE A 72 -8.64 -22.47 -9.74
N PRO A 73 -8.75 -23.74 -10.17
CA PRO A 73 -9.04 -24.84 -9.27
C PRO A 73 -7.81 -25.06 -8.38
N LEU A 74 -7.83 -24.49 -7.18
CA LEU A 74 -6.84 -24.81 -6.17
C LEU A 74 -7.17 -26.18 -5.58
N THR A 75 -6.22 -27.10 -5.65
CA THR A 75 -6.32 -28.38 -4.94
C THR A 75 -6.55 -28.09 -3.47
N PHE A 76 -7.57 -28.70 -2.87
CA PHE A 76 -7.88 -28.54 -1.45
C PHE A 76 -6.64 -28.87 -0.61
N LEU A 77 -6.12 -27.87 0.11
CA LEU A 77 -5.04 -28.05 1.05
C LEU A 77 -5.62 -28.38 2.42
N THR A 78 -4.78 -28.79 3.36
CA THR A 78 -5.24 -28.94 4.75
C THR A 78 -5.68 -27.57 5.30
N PRO A 79 -6.70 -27.51 6.18
CA PRO A 79 -7.19 -26.23 6.71
C PRO A 79 -6.09 -25.37 7.38
N THR A 80 -5.10 -26.04 7.97
CA THR A 80 -3.94 -25.36 8.58
C THR A 80 -3.04 -24.71 7.53
N LEU A 81 -2.75 -25.39 6.42
CA LEU A 81 -1.94 -24.84 5.34
C LEU A 81 -2.65 -23.70 4.62
N GLU A 82 -3.96 -23.83 4.40
CA GLU A 82 -4.76 -22.74 3.81
C GLU A 82 -4.71 -21.48 4.69
N GLY A 83 -4.90 -21.64 6.00
CA GLY A 83 -4.80 -20.53 6.96
C GLY A 83 -3.42 -19.89 7.00
N ILE A 84 -2.33 -20.68 6.90
CA ILE A 84 -0.95 -20.15 6.86
C ILE A 84 -0.70 -19.38 5.57
N ILE A 85 -1.05 -19.95 4.41
CA ILE A 85 -0.85 -19.30 3.10
C ILE A 85 -1.69 -18.03 3.01
N GLY A 86 -2.96 -18.13 3.39
CA GLY A 86 -3.88 -17.00 3.44
C GLY A 86 -3.39 -15.92 4.40
N GLY A 87 -2.95 -16.29 5.60
CA GLY A 87 -2.39 -15.36 6.58
C GLY A 87 -1.11 -14.68 6.10
N ALA A 88 -0.21 -15.41 5.41
CA ALA A 88 0.98 -14.84 4.79
C ALA A 88 0.62 -13.84 3.67
N GLY A 89 -0.35 -14.18 2.82
CA GLY A 89 -0.88 -13.25 1.83
C GLY A 89 -1.52 -12.01 2.46
N GLY A 90 -2.29 -12.20 3.54
CA GLY A 90 -2.89 -11.11 4.33
C GLY A 90 -1.85 -10.22 5.01
N LEU A 91 -0.74 -10.80 5.48
CA LEU A 91 0.39 -10.05 6.04
C LEU A 91 1.04 -9.17 4.98
N LEU A 92 1.38 -9.74 3.82
CA LEU A 92 2.00 -8.98 2.71
C LEU A 92 1.08 -7.87 2.21
N TRP A 93 -0.20 -8.19 1.99
CA TRP A 93 -1.21 -7.23 1.58
C TRP A 93 -1.43 -6.14 2.63
N GLY A 94 -1.57 -6.53 3.90
CA GLY A 94 -1.75 -5.61 5.01
C GLY A 94 -0.55 -4.70 5.22
N LEU A 95 0.68 -5.19 5.04
CA LEU A 95 1.90 -4.38 5.10
C LEU A 95 1.90 -3.34 3.98
N PHE A 96 1.54 -3.75 2.77
CA PHE A 96 1.42 -2.82 1.65
C PHE A 96 0.39 -1.72 1.93
N LEU A 97 -0.78 -2.07 2.47
CA LEU A 97 -1.81 -1.09 2.86
C LEU A 97 -1.33 -0.17 3.99
N ALA A 98 -0.66 -0.71 5.01
CA ALA A 98 -0.10 0.06 6.11
C ALA A 98 0.93 1.09 5.61
N ILE A 99 1.84 0.66 4.73
CA ILE A 99 2.81 1.55 4.07
C ILE A 99 2.09 2.63 3.27
N THR A 100 1.07 2.25 2.49
CA THR A 100 0.28 3.21 1.70
C THR A 100 -0.35 4.29 2.59
N ILE A 101 -0.92 3.90 3.74
CA ILE A 101 -1.49 4.83 4.73
C ILE A 101 -0.41 5.76 5.30
N TRP A 102 0.76 5.22 5.61
CA TRP A 102 1.87 6.02 6.12
C TRP A 102 2.45 7.01 5.12
N VAL A 103 2.31 6.77 3.81
CA VAL A 103 2.90 7.64 2.78
C VAL A 103 1.86 8.44 1.97
N SER A 104 0.56 8.25 2.23
CA SER A 104 -0.53 8.85 1.42
C SER A 104 -0.68 10.37 1.54
N PHE A 105 0.03 11.00 2.47
CA PHE A 105 -0.10 12.44 2.72
C PHE A 105 0.76 13.27 1.77
N PRO A 106 0.32 14.48 1.40
CA PRO A 106 1.07 15.32 0.47
C PRO A 106 2.42 15.72 1.08
N SER A 107 3.46 15.63 0.25
CA SER A 107 4.81 16.12 0.54
C SER A 107 5.06 17.42 -0.20
N GLU A 108 5.95 18.25 0.32
CA GLU A 108 6.29 19.55 -0.25
C GLU A 108 7.78 19.61 -0.59
N PHE A 109 8.10 20.13 -1.78
CA PHE A 109 9.49 20.35 -2.17
C PHE A 109 9.96 21.69 -1.64
N VAL A 110 11.00 21.67 -0.78
CA VAL A 110 11.56 22.89 -0.20
C VAL A 110 12.77 23.30 -1.02
N ALA A 111 12.58 24.28 -1.92
CA ALA A 111 13.62 24.75 -2.84
C ALA A 111 14.87 25.30 -2.14
N SER A 112 14.77 25.76 -0.89
CA SER A 112 15.90 26.28 -0.10
C SER A 112 16.83 25.21 0.45
N THR A 113 16.36 23.96 0.60
CA THR A 113 17.17 22.83 1.08
C THR A 113 17.39 21.76 0.01
N GLY A 114 16.71 21.87 -1.14
CA GLY A 114 16.73 20.86 -2.20
C GLY A 114 16.13 19.52 -1.77
N ALA A 115 15.42 19.49 -0.62
CA ALA A 115 14.93 18.27 0.00
C ALA A 115 13.40 18.19 -0.03
N LEU A 116 12.88 16.96 -0.11
CA LEU A 116 11.47 16.70 0.10
C LEU A 116 11.13 16.79 1.58
N ARG A 117 10.13 17.60 1.91
CA ARG A 117 9.59 17.74 3.26
C ARG A 117 8.29 16.95 3.34
N TYR A 118 8.26 16.01 4.29
CA TYR A 118 7.08 15.21 4.61
C TYR A 118 6.77 15.29 6.11
N PRO A 119 5.53 15.58 6.52
CA PRO A 119 4.38 16.00 5.69
C PRO A 119 4.50 17.47 5.20
N SER A 120 3.67 17.88 4.23
CA SER A 120 3.56 19.29 3.79
C SER A 120 3.06 20.20 4.92
N GLU A 121 3.50 21.47 4.90
CA GLU A 121 3.04 22.50 5.84
C GLU A 121 1.61 22.96 5.60
N GLN A 122 1.04 22.67 4.43
CA GLN A 122 -0.33 23.05 4.05
C GLN A 122 -1.40 22.17 4.71
N ILE A 123 -1.00 21.09 5.40
CA ILE A 123 -1.92 20.16 6.05
C ILE A 123 -2.43 20.75 7.39
N PRO A 124 -3.72 20.59 7.74
CA PRO A 124 -4.25 20.98 9.05
C PRO A 124 -3.43 20.43 10.23
N SER A 125 -3.21 21.26 11.25
CA SER A 125 -2.34 20.95 12.40
C SER A 125 -2.65 19.62 13.08
N GLY A 126 -3.93 19.30 13.30
CA GLY A 126 -4.32 18.02 13.94
C GLY A 126 -3.92 16.77 13.16
N VAL A 127 -3.90 16.84 11.82
CA VAL A 127 -3.44 15.73 10.97
C VAL A 127 -1.92 15.70 10.94
N LYS A 128 -1.29 16.88 10.82
CA LYS A 128 0.16 17.04 10.83
C LYS A 128 0.80 16.49 12.10
N ASP A 129 0.25 16.81 13.26
CA ASP A 129 0.77 16.36 14.56
C ASP A 129 0.70 14.83 14.68
N GLY A 130 -0.34 14.21 14.10
CA GLY A 130 -0.44 12.75 13.98
C GLY A 130 0.66 12.13 13.13
N ILE A 131 0.95 12.71 11.97
CA ILE A 131 1.98 12.20 11.06
C ILE A 131 3.38 12.41 11.67
N VAL A 132 3.65 13.59 12.24
CA VAL A 132 4.96 13.93 12.82
C VAL A 132 5.26 13.11 14.08
N SER A 133 4.22 12.77 14.88
CA SER A 133 4.37 11.92 16.05
C SER A 133 4.52 10.43 15.72
N SER A 134 4.23 10.01 14.47
CA SER A 134 4.41 8.62 14.02
C SER A 134 5.91 8.28 13.90
N PRO A 135 6.37 7.18 14.50
CA PRO A 135 7.73 6.69 14.31
C PRO A 135 7.94 6.00 12.95
N PHE A 136 6.88 5.71 12.19
CA PHE A 136 6.94 4.95 10.94
C PHE A 136 6.77 5.82 9.69
N ALA A 137 5.96 6.87 9.76
CA ALA A 137 5.55 7.62 8.56
C ALA A 137 6.75 8.20 7.77
N ARG A 138 7.68 8.87 8.46
CA ARG A 138 8.85 9.48 7.80
C ARG A 138 9.84 8.44 7.26
N PRO A 139 10.29 7.43 8.04
CA PRO A 139 11.15 6.37 7.50
C PRO A 139 10.55 5.62 6.30
N MET A 140 9.24 5.33 6.33
CA MET A 140 8.56 4.65 5.23
C MET A 140 8.44 5.55 4.00
N PHE A 141 8.19 6.84 4.19
CA PHE A 141 8.20 7.82 3.10
C PHE A 141 9.58 7.93 2.45
N ASP A 142 10.64 8.07 3.24
CA ASP A 142 12.02 8.17 2.73
C ASP A 142 12.43 6.90 1.97
N TRP A 143 12.04 5.73 2.48
CA TRP A 143 12.25 4.44 1.81
C TRP A 143 11.48 4.34 0.47
N ALA A 144 10.20 4.72 0.47
CA ALA A 144 9.36 4.69 -0.73
C ALA A 144 9.85 5.69 -1.80
N ALA A 145 10.27 6.89 -1.37
CA ALA A 145 10.83 7.91 -2.26
C ALA A 145 12.20 7.49 -2.83
N GLY A 146 13.01 6.75 -2.08
CA GLY A 146 14.31 6.26 -2.51
C GLY A 146 14.28 5.10 -3.51
N ASN A 147 13.13 4.44 -3.70
CA ASN A 147 12.99 3.34 -4.64
C ASN A 147 12.11 3.74 -5.85
N PRO A 148 12.62 3.68 -7.10
CA PRO A 148 11.90 4.19 -8.27
C PRO A 148 10.57 3.49 -8.54
N ILE A 149 10.48 2.19 -8.24
CA ILE A 149 9.26 1.39 -8.45
C ILE A 149 8.20 1.79 -7.43
N LEU A 150 8.58 1.89 -6.15
CA LEU A 150 7.66 2.26 -5.08
C LEU A 150 7.23 3.72 -5.18
N ARG A 151 8.15 4.59 -5.58
CA ARG A 151 7.84 5.99 -5.87
C ARG A 151 6.77 6.11 -6.96
N ALA A 152 6.88 5.34 -8.04
CA ALA A 152 5.86 5.36 -9.10
C ALA A 152 4.51 4.77 -8.64
N ALA A 153 4.52 3.76 -7.77
CA ALA A 153 3.33 3.07 -7.30
C ALA A 153 2.58 3.78 -6.15
N LEU A 154 3.32 4.41 -5.23
CA LEU A 154 2.80 5.01 -4.00
C LEU A 154 2.84 6.53 -4.00
N LEU A 155 3.79 7.14 -4.74
CA LEU A 155 4.06 8.58 -4.72
C LEU A 155 4.03 9.20 -6.13
N PRO A 156 2.96 8.98 -6.92
CA PRO A 156 2.88 9.40 -8.32
C PRO A 156 2.86 10.93 -8.51
N TYR A 157 2.65 11.69 -7.44
CA TYR A 157 2.63 13.15 -7.43
C TYR A 157 4.02 13.78 -7.29
N ILE A 158 5.05 13.00 -6.96
CA ILE A 158 6.42 13.49 -6.81
C ILE A 158 7.11 13.45 -8.17
N ASN A 159 7.11 14.58 -8.89
CA ASN A 159 7.67 14.71 -10.24
C ASN A 159 9.13 15.23 -10.30
N HIS A 160 9.84 15.33 -9.16
CA HIS A 160 11.18 15.91 -9.11
C HIS A 160 12.27 14.84 -9.03
N PRO A 161 13.34 14.88 -9.84
CA PRO A 161 14.38 13.84 -9.88
C PRO A 161 14.89 13.47 -8.48
#